data_AF-A0AAW8QV39-F1
#
_entry.id   AF-A0AAW8QV39-F1
#
_cell.length_a   1.000
_cell.length_b   1.000
_cell.length_c   1.000
_cell.angle_alpha   90.00
_cell.angle_beta   90.00
_cell.angle_gamma   90.00
#
_symmetry.space_group_name_H-M   'P 1'
#
loop_
_entity.id
_entity.type
_entity.pdbx_description
1 polymer ?
#
loop_
_entity_poly.entity_id
_entity_poly.type
_entity_poly.pdbx_seq_one_letter_code
_entity_poly.pdbx_strand_id
1 'polypeptide(L)'
;MKKIMKNMKLVISLVLFVLIGPNQAMALQTSEESKALMDDLLTNIKQTLLAVAKAEQEAGSNIEDLYIEIAIPASLSPNLGLVLEPNDNKGLKVLSISPGSFAEHLKIQQGDHIVSINEVGLKMEGGREVLNELQDITPGDSITLGLERKGERLEITSVVNGEYLPAFRLEVGQAELSKELDGSSLSNELELSEDACGTVSVLFRPPETKRLYSLIITHINDRKVLSSKAKYRLAPGKYTLRVQEQIDDPLLKRRRVVSQRPKLLEVEVKANQTYYLAAKFITEKRLRPQTNEFWEPVVWKVKEDSACKL
;
A
#
# COMPACT_ATOMS: atom_id res chain seq x y z
N MET A 1 21.74 59.78 -70.78
CA MET A 1 22.95 59.81 -69.92
C MET A 1 22.53 60.11 -68.48
N LYS A 2 22.92 59.23 -67.53
CA LYS A 2 22.98 59.38 -66.06
C LYS A 2 21.90 60.22 -65.34
N LYS A 3 21.13 59.56 -64.45
CA LYS A 3 20.99 59.95 -63.03
C LYS A 3 20.30 58.83 -62.23
N ILE A 4 21.08 58.08 -61.44
CA ILE A 4 21.20 58.16 -59.96
C ILE A 4 20.11 57.36 -59.22
N MET A 5 20.56 56.20 -58.73
CA MET A 5 20.03 55.43 -57.60
C MET A 5 19.66 56.29 -56.40
N LYS A 6 18.55 55.96 -55.72
CA LYS A 6 18.53 55.73 -54.27
C LYS A 6 17.22 55.08 -53.80
N ASN A 7 17.40 53.97 -53.09
CA ASN A 7 16.64 53.52 -51.92
C ASN A 7 15.20 53.02 -52.12
N MET A 8 15.05 51.70 -52.35
CA MET A 8 13.85 50.97 -51.99
C MET A 8 14.21 49.95 -50.90
N LYS A 9 13.94 50.31 -49.64
CA LYS A 9 14.11 49.41 -48.50
C LYS A 9 12.90 48.48 -48.42
N LEU A 10 13.22 47.21 -48.68
CA LEU A 10 12.61 45.96 -48.24
C LEU A 10 11.70 46.08 -46.99
N VAL A 11 10.43 45.70 -47.12
CA VAL A 11 9.59 45.24 -46.00
C VAL A 11 8.94 43.93 -46.47
N ILE A 12 9.58 42.81 -46.14
CA ILE A 12 9.01 41.47 -46.28
C ILE A 12 8.26 41.21 -44.98
N SER A 13 6.93 41.28 -45.06
CA SER A 13 6.03 40.87 -43.97
C SER A 13 5.99 39.34 -43.92
N LEU A 14 6.75 38.75 -43.00
CA LEU A 14 6.69 37.32 -42.69
C LEU A 14 5.62 37.13 -41.60
N VAL A 15 4.40 36.80 -42.02
CA VAL A 15 3.32 36.41 -41.11
C VAL A 15 3.67 35.03 -40.53
N LEU A 16 4.12 35.04 -39.26
CA LEU A 16 4.39 33.83 -38.49
C LEU A 16 3.04 33.27 -38.00
N PHE A 17 2.48 32.30 -38.74
CA PHE A 17 1.33 31.53 -38.29
C PHE A 17 1.81 30.56 -37.19
N VAL A 18 1.72 30.99 -35.93
CA VAL A 18 1.90 30.10 -34.78
C VAL A 18 0.65 29.21 -34.73
N LEU A 19 0.78 28.01 -35.30
CA LEU A 19 -0.16 26.92 -35.06
C LEU A 19 -0.05 26.54 -33.58
N ILE A 20 -0.91 27.14 -32.76
CA ILE A 20 -1.19 26.66 -31.41
C ILE A 20 -1.94 25.34 -31.61
N GLY A 21 -1.19 24.25 -31.71
CA GLY A 21 -1.77 22.90 -31.65
C GLY A 21 -2.53 22.75 -30.33
N PRO A 22 -3.71 22.11 -30.32
CA PRO A 22 -4.43 21.87 -29.08
C PRO A 22 -3.49 21.10 -28.14
N ASN A 23 -3.33 21.67 -26.96
CA ASN A 23 -2.64 21.09 -25.82
C ASN A 23 -3.21 19.68 -25.63
N GLN A 24 -2.50 18.64 -26.09
CA GLN A 24 -2.87 17.28 -25.77
C GLN A 24 -2.51 17.10 -24.30
N ALA A 25 -3.46 17.42 -23.42
CA ALA A 25 -3.52 16.78 -22.12
C ALA A 25 -3.44 15.28 -22.41
N MET A 26 -2.37 14.64 -21.99
CA MET A 26 -2.25 13.18 -22.02
C MET A 26 -3.40 12.65 -21.16
N ALA A 27 -4.54 12.37 -21.79
CA ALA A 27 -5.60 11.63 -21.16
C ALA A 27 -5.00 10.26 -20.81
N LEU A 28 -5.00 9.94 -19.53
CA LEU A 28 -4.60 8.65 -19.01
C LEU A 28 -5.23 7.56 -19.89
N GLN A 29 -4.40 6.79 -20.58
CA GLN A 29 -4.84 5.84 -21.60
C GLN A 29 -5.39 4.58 -20.90
N THR A 30 -6.59 4.68 -20.32
CA THR A 30 -7.27 3.59 -19.62
C THR A 30 -8.00 2.70 -20.63
N SER A 31 -7.98 1.37 -20.42
CA SER A 31 -8.73 0.44 -21.28
C SER A 31 -10.23 0.66 -21.15
N GLU A 32 -11.03 0.27 -22.15
CA GLU A 32 -12.50 0.34 -22.07
C GLU A 32 -13.03 -0.45 -20.86
N GLU A 33 -12.41 -1.59 -20.54
CA GLU A 33 -12.69 -2.36 -19.33
C GLU A 33 -12.42 -1.55 -18.06
N SER A 34 -11.29 -0.84 -17.99
CA SER A 34 -10.96 0.02 -16.83
C SER A 34 -11.96 1.15 -16.66
N LYS A 35 -12.47 1.72 -17.76
CA LYS A 35 -13.50 2.76 -17.72
C LYS A 35 -14.82 2.22 -17.17
N ALA A 36 -15.26 1.07 -17.66
CA ALA A 36 -16.47 0.40 -17.16
C ALA A 36 -16.38 0.11 -15.65
N LEU A 37 -15.23 -0.44 -15.19
CA LEU A 37 -14.99 -0.69 -13.76
C LEU A 37 -14.99 0.60 -12.93
N MET A 38 -14.49 1.72 -13.47
CA MET A 38 -14.51 3.01 -12.79
C MET A 38 -15.94 3.59 -12.70
N ASP A 39 -16.74 3.43 -13.74
CA ASP A 39 -18.15 3.84 -13.73
C ASP A 39 -18.97 3.02 -12.72
N ASP A 40 -18.71 1.72 -12.63
CA ASP A 40 -19.30 0.84 -11.62
C ASP A 40 -18.88 1.27 -10.20
N LEU A 41 -17.60 1.57 -9.98
CA LEU A 41 -17.09 2.09 -8.71
C LEU A 41 -17.79 3.40 -8.32
N LEU A 42 -17.91 4.36 -9.26
CA LEU A 42 -18.58 5.63 -9.01
C LEU A 42 -20.07 5.43 -8.67
N THR A 43 -20.73 4.49 -9.32
CA THR A 43 -22.13 4.15 -9.05
C THR A 43 -22.29 3.60 -7.63
N ASN A 44 -21.42 2.67 -7.23
CA ASN A 44 -21.41 2.09 -5.89
C ASN A 44 -21.09 3.13 -4.81
N ILE A 45 -20.13 4.03 -5.06
CA ILE A 45 -19.81 5.15 -4.17
C ILE A 45 -21.05 6.05 -4.00
N LYS A 46 -21.71 6.46 -5.08
CA LYS A 46 -22.93 7.29 -5.01
C LYS A 46 -24.02 6.64 -4.17
N GLN A 47 -24.33 5.37 -4.42
CA GLN A 47 -25.33 4.64 -3.66
C GLN A 47 -24.97 4.54 -2.17
N THR A 48 -23.70 4.27 -1.88
CA THR A 48 -23.20 4.19 -0.50
C THR A 48 -23.31 5.54 0.21
N LEU A 49 -22.90 6.64 -0.45
CA LEU A 49 -22.96 7.98 0.14
C LEU A 49 -24.41 8.45 0.38
N LEU A 50 -25.36 8.08 -0.48
CA LEU A 50 -26.79 8.33 -0.24
C LEU A 50 -27.28 7.60 1.02
N ALA A 51 -26.86 6.34 1.22
CA ALA A 51 -27.19 5.58 2.42
C ALA A 51 -26.56 6.18 3.68
N VAL A 52 -25.31 6.64 3.59
CA VAL A 52 -24.62 7.34 4.69
C VAL A 52 -25.35 8.64 5.03
N ALA A 53 -25.68 9.48 4.04
CA ALA A 53 -26.42 10.72 4.26
C ALA A 53 -27.77 10.46 4.95
N LYS A 54 -28.51 9.43 4.53
CA LYS A 54 -29.76 9.04 5.19
C LYS A 54 -29.54 8.63 6.66
N ALA A 55 -28.52 7.82 6.93
CA ALA A 55 -28.21 7.37 8.28
C ALA A 55 -27.80 8.54 9.21
N GLU A 56 -27.01 9.48 8.70
CA GLU A 56 -26.61 10.68 9.43
C GLU A 56 -27.81 11.61 9.70
N GLN A 57 -28.72 11.75 8.74
CA GLN A 57 -29.95 12.51 8.91
C GLN A 57 -30.86 11.90 9.99
N GLU A 58 -31.04 10.58 9.98
CA GLU A 58 -31.78 9.84 11.01
C GLU A 58 -31.12 9.96 12.40
N ALA A 59 -29.80 10.14 12.45
CA ALA A 59 -29.04 10.42 13.67
C ALA A 59 -29.11 11.89 14.13
N GLY A 60 -29.77 12.77 13.35
CA GLY A 60 -29.93 14.20 13.65
C GLY A 60 -28.76 15.09 13.20
N SER A 61 -27.84 14.57 12.39
CA SER A 61 -26.74 15.34 11.80
C SER A 61 -27.26 16.24 10.66
N ASN A 62 -26.67 17.43 10.50
CA ASN A 62 -26.88 18.25 9.31
C ASN A 62 -26.02 17.69 8.16
N ILE A 63 -26.67 17.37 7.04
CA ILE A 63 -26.01 16.75 5.88
C ILE A 63 -25.11 17.74 5.13
N GLU A 64 -25.39 19.04 5.23
CA GLU A 64 -24.56 20.08 4.61
C GLU A 64 -23.16 20.15 5.26
N ASP A 65 -23.03 19.72 6.52
CA ASP A 65 -21.79 19.69 7.28
C ASP A 65 -21.06 18.33 7.16
N LEU A 66 -21.58 17.39 6.38
CA LEU A 66 -21.00 16.04 6.26
C LEU A 66 -19.62 16.11 5.57
N TYR A 67 -18.57 15.85 6.34
CA TYR A 67 -17.21 15.71 5.84
C TYR A 67 -16.66 14.31 6.08
N ILE A 68 -16.22 13.64 5.02
CA ILE A 68 -15.59 12.31 5.08
C ILE A 68 -14.32 12.32 4.25
N GLU A 69 -13.20 11.97 4.89
CA GLU A 69 -11.94 11.68 4.20
C GLU A 69 -11.57 10.20 4.43
N ILE A 70 -11.42 9.45 3.34
CA ILE A 70 -10.93 8.07 3.35
C ILE A 70 -9.64 8.04 2.54
N ALA A 71 -8.56 7.57 3.14
CA ALA A 71 -7.29 7.35 2.45
C ALA A 71 -6.88 5.88 2.60
N ILE A 72 -6.66 5.23 1.46
CA ILE A 72 -6.05 3.90 1.40
C ILE A 72 -4.67 4.07 0.75
N PRO A 73 -3.58 3.69 1.44
CA PRO A 73 -2.25 3.73 0.84
C PRO A 73 -2.11 2.69 -0.26
N ALA A 74 -1.15 2.89 -1.16
CA ALA A 74 -0.80 1.83 -2.10
C ALA A 74 -0.36 0.60 -1.30
N SER A 75 -0.78 -0.58 -1.75
CA SER A 75 -0.39 -1.83 -1.12
C SER A 75 0.04 -2.88 -2.14
N LEU A 76 0.95 -3.74 -1.72
CA LEU A 76 1.40 -4.90 -2.48
C LEU A 76 1.29 -6.13 -1.59
N SER A 77 0.42 -7.07 -1.96
CA SER A 77 0.17 -8.30 -1.20
C SER A 77 0.49 -9.54 -2.02
N PRO A 78 1.06 -10.60 -1.41
CA PRO A 78 1.24 -11.86 -2.10
C PRO A 78 -0.12 -12.55 -2.27
N ASN A 79 -0.47 -12.98 -3.48
CA ASN A 79 -1.62 -13.85 -3.70
C ASN A 79 -1.13 -15.30 -3.82
N LEU A 80 -0.90 -15.95 -2.68
CA LEU A 80 -0.49 -17.36 -2.66
C LEU A 80 -1.62 -18.29 -3.13
N GLY A 81 -2.87 -17.99 -2.74
CA GLY A 81 -4.07 -18.73 -3.11
C GLY A 81 -4.10 -20.19 -2.65
N LEU A 82 -3.59 -20.48 -1.46
CA LEU A 82 -3.58 -21.82 -0.85
C LEU A 82 -4.54 -21.88 0.34
N VAL A 83 -5.39 -22.91 0.37
CA VAL A 83 -6.06 -23.34 1.61
C VAL A 83 -5.36 -24.59 2.11
N LEU A 84 -4.86 -24.54 3.35
CA LEU A 84 -3.97 -25.55 3.89
C LEU A 84 -4.53 -26.19 5.17
N GLU A 85 -4.31 -27.49 5.31
CA GLU A 85 -4.59 -28.27 6.51
C GLU A 85 -3.28 -28.78 7.10
N PRO A 86 -2.89 -28.37 8.32
CA PRO A 86 -1.74 -28.94 9.01
C PRO A 86 -1.91 -30.44 9.24
N ASN A 87 -0.86 -31.20 8.95
CA ASN A 87 -0.76 -32.62 9.24
C ASN A 87 0.55 -32.90 9.97
N ASP A 88 0.43 -33.36 11.22
CA ASP A 88 1.55 -33.45 12.16
C ASP A 88 2.77 -34.25 11.64
N ASN A 89 2.55 -35.19 10.72
CA ASN A 89 3.60 -36.07 10.18
C ASN A 89 3.85 -35.90 8.68
N LYS A 90 3.09 -35.05 7.97
CA LYS A 90 3.18 -34.92 6.50
C LYS A 90 3.23 -33.47 6.02
N GLY A 91 3.27 -32.48 6.91
CA GLY A 91 3.33 -31.07 6.55
C GLY A 91 1.96 -30.47 6.24
N LEU A 92 1.91 -29.49 5.35
CA LEU A 92 0.67 -28.76 5.06
C LEU A 92 -0.02 -29.37 3.84
N LYS A 93 -1.15 -30.03 4.04
CA LYS A 93 -1.95 -30.58 2.94
C LYS A 93 -2.70 -29.46 2.22
N VAL A 94 -2.59 -29.42 0.90
CA VAL A 94 -3.32 -28.48 0.06
C VAL A 94 -4.77 -28.95 -0.10
N LEU A 95 -5.70 -28.20 0.48
CA LEU A 95 -7.14 -28.46 0.40
C LEU A 95 -7.77 -27.86 -0.85
N SER A 96 -7.35 -26.67 -1.25
CA SER A 96 -7.81 -26.01 -2.47
C SER A 96 -6.82 -24.94 -2.93
N ILE A 97 -6.98 -24.55 -4.19
CA ILE A 97 -6.18 -23.52 -4.85
C ILE A 97 -7.12 -22.50 -5.46
N SER A 98 -6.84 -21.22 -5.25
CA SER A 98 -7.60 -20.12 -5.83
C SER A 98 -7.20 -19.90 -7.30
N PRO A 99 -8.17 -19.72 -8.23
CA PRO A 99 -7.86 -19.37 -9.62
C PRO A 99 -7.06 -18.06 -9.73
N GLY A 100 -6.12 -18.01 -10.67
CA GLY A 100 -5.23 -16.87 -10.91
C GLY A 100 -4.15 -16.66 -9.85
N SER A 101 -4.06 -17.55 -8.85
CA SER A 101 -3.10 -17.40 -7.75
C SER A 101 -1.69 -17.85 -8.11
N PHE A 102 -0.73 -17.46 -7.26
CA PHE A 102 0.65 -17.92 -7.36
C PHE A 102 0.77 -19.45 -7.31
N ALA A 103 0.01 -20.12 -6.43
CA ALA A 103 0.02 -21.58 -6.36
C ALA A 103 -0.50 -22.26 -7.63
N GLU A 104 -1.51 -21.69 -8.28
CA GLU A 104 -2.01 -22.19 -9.57
C GLU A 104 -0.95 -22.05 -10.66
N HIS A 105 -0.27 -20.90 -10.74
CA HIS A 105 0.84 -20.68 -11.69
C HIS A 105 2.00 -21.67 -11.47
N LEU A 106 2.29 -22.04 -10.22
CA LEU A 106 3.27 -23.07 -9.88
C LEU A 106 2.77 -24.51 -10.14
N LYS A 107 1.54 -24.68 -10.62
CA LYS A 107 0.92 -25.98 -10.89
C LYS A 107 0.89 -26.88 -9.64
N ILE A 108 0.78 -26.27 -8.46
CA ILE A 108 0.41 -26.97 -7.23
C ILE A 108 -0.99 -27.56 -7.45
N GLN A 109 -1.29 -28.67 -6.80
CA GLN A 109 -2.56 -29.37 -6.94
C GLN A 109 -3.19 -29.63 -5.58
N GLN A 110 -4.52 -29.71 -5.58
CA GLN A 110 -5.25 -30.23 -4.43
C GLN A 110 -4.73 -31.64 -4.08
N GLY A 111 -4.43 -31.85 -2.80
CA GLY A 111 -3.88 -33.10 -2.28
C GLY A 111 -2.35 -33.16 -2.22
N ASP A 112 -1.63 -32.16 -2.74
CA ASP A 112 -0.20 -32.02 -2.48
C ASP A 112 0.06 -31.78 -0.99
N HIS A 113 1.22 -32.22 -0.50
CA HIS A 113 1.71 -31.86 0.82
C HIS A 113 2.91 -30.93 0.69
N ILE A 114 2.84 -29.74 1.28
CA ILE A 114 3.98 -28.84 1.42
C ILE A 114 4.79 -29.31 2.62
N VAL A 115 6.00 -29.78 2.35
CA VAL A 115 6.90 -30.40 3.34
C VAL A 115 8.14 -29.55 3.64
N SER A 116 8.44 -28.56 2.81
CA SER A 116 9.46 -27.56 3.13
C SER A 116 9.21 -26.26 2.39
N ILE A 117 9.70 -25.17 2.97
CA ILE A 117 9.74 -23.85 2.36
C ILE A 117 11.10 -23.24 2.65
N ASN A 118 11.80 -22.85 1.60
CA ASN A 118 13.20 -22.45 1.65
C ASN A 118 14.01 -23.56 2.37
N GLU A 119 14.80 -23.21 3.37
CA GLU A 119 15.56 -24.16 4.18
C GLU A 119 14.76 -24.71 5.38
N VAL A 120 13.52 -24.24 5.58
CA VAL A 120 12.64 -24.64 6.68
C VAL A 120 11.82 -25.86 6.26
N GLY A 121 12.23 -27.03 6.74
CA GLY A 121 11.51 -28.30 6.55
C GLY A 121 10.63 -28.68 7.75
N LEU A 122 9.99 -29.85 7.67
CA LEU A 122 9.27 -30.44 8.81
C LEU A 122 10.24 -30.84 9.93
N LYS A 123 10.39 -29.99 10.95
CA LYS A 123 10.99 -30.38 12.23
C LYS A 123 9.91 -30.39 13.31
N MET A 124 9.55 -31.60 13.75
CA MET A 124 8.84 -31.97 14.99
C MET A 124 7.48 -31.31 15.33
N GLU A 125 7.08 -30.17 14.75
CA GLU A 125 5.85 -29.42 15.07
C GLU A 125 4.87 -29.29 13.88
N GLY A 126 4.65 -30.37 13.14
CA GLY A 126 3.42 -30.53 12.34
C GLY A 126 3.10 -29.47 11.30
N GLY A 127 4.12 -28.84 10.70
CA GLY A 127 3.95 -27.83 9.65
C GLY A 127 3.64 -26.42 10.16
N ARG A 128 3.63 -26.17 11.48
CA ARG A 128 3.45 -24.79 12.02
C ARG A 128 4.59 -23.86 11.62
N GLU A 129 5.83 -24.33 11.62
CA GLU A 129 6.99 -23.56 11.17
C GLU A 129 6.88 -23.20 9.68
N VAL A 130 6.50 -24.19 8.87
CA VAL A 130 6.21 -24.03 7.43
C VAL A 130 5.09 -23.01 7.21
N LEU A 131 4.04 -23.04 8.03
CA LEU A 131 2.93 -22.09 7.94
C LEU A 131 3.36 -20.67 8.30
N ASN A 132 4.24 -20.50 9.29
CA ASN A 132 4.78 -19.18 9.64
C ASN A 132 5.65 -18.61 8.51
N GLU A 133 6.46 -19.45 7.88
CA GLU A 133 7.29 -19.06 6.73
C GLU A 133 6.40 -18.57 5.57
N LEU A 134 5.32 -19.29 5.25
CA LEU A 134 4.34 -18.84 4.23
C LEU A 134 3.75 -17.47 4.53
N GLN A 135 3.51 -17.16 5.80
CA GLN A 135 2.91 -15.89 6.22
C GLN A 135 3.88 -14.70 6.11
N ASP A 136 5.19 -14.95 6.12
CA ASP A 136 6.21 -13.90 6.06
C ASP A 136 6.70 -13.57 4.64
N ILE A 137 6.23 -14.36 3.65
CA ILE A 137 6.51 -14.16 2.24
C ILE A 137 6.04 -12.78 1.82
N THR A 138 6.92 -12.03 1.17
CA THR A 138 6.58 -10.76 0.52
C THR A 138 6.79 -10.86 -0.99
N PRO A 139 6.01 -10.13 -1.79
CA PRO A 139 6.24 -10.05 -3.23
C PRO A 139 7.68 -9.66 -3.57
N GLY A 140 8.25 -10.33 -4.56
CA GLY A 140 9.66 -10.23 -4.94
C GLY A 140 10.61 -11.16 -4.18
N ASP A 141 10.13 -11.87 -3.14
CA ASP A 141 10.94 -12.91 -2.51
C ASP A 141 11.03 -14.13 -3.44
N SER A 142 12.24 -14.69 -3.55
CA SER A 142 12.45 -16.00 -4.16
C SER A 142 12.10 -17.06 -3.12
N ILE A 143 11.20 -17.97 -3.46
CA ILE A 143 10.80 -19.06 -2.57
C ILE A 143 11.10 -20.40 -3.20
N THR A 144 11.51 -21.36 -2.37
CA THR A 144 11.69 -22.77 -2.77
C THR A 144 10.68 -23.63 -2.00
N LEU A 145 9.72 -24.21 -2.71
CA LEU A 145 8.70 -25.09 -2.12
C LEU A 145 9.09 -26.55 -2.34
N GLY A 146 9.22 -27.32 -1.26
CA GLY A 146 9.28 -28.78 -1.31
C GLY A 146 7.88 -29.35 -1.15
N LEU A 147 7.46 -30.14 -2.13
CA LEU A 147 6.14 -30.76 -2.21
C LEU A 147 6.28 -32.28 -2.24
N GLU A 148 5.32 -32.98 -1.65
CA GLU A 148 5.11 -34.40 -1.87
C GLU A 148 3.79 -34.61 -2.60
N ARG A 149 3.86 -35.17 -3.81
CA ARG A 149 2.70 -35.48 -4.66
C ARG A 149 2.68 -36.97 -4.95
N LYS A 150 1.66 -37.67 -4.46
CA LYS A 150 1.49 -39.12 -4.64
C LYS A 150 2.74 -39.94 -4.24
N GLY A 151 3.48 -39.48 -3.24
CA GLY A 151 4.71 -40.12 -2.74
C GLY A 151 6.01 -39.69 -3.45
N GLU A 152 5.92 -38.89 -4.51
CA GLU A 152 7.09 -38.30 -5.17
C GLU A 152 7.39 -36.92 -4.60
N ARG A 153 8.68 -36.64 -4.39
CA ARG A 153 9.14 -35.31 -3.95
C ARG A 153 9.40 -34.41 -5.16
N LEU A 154 8.84 -33.21 -5.11
CA LEU A 154 9.04 -32.14 -6.08
C LEU A 154 9.63 -30.94 -5.36
N GLU A 155 10.50 -30.21 -6.03
CA GLU A 155 11.04 -28.95 -5.54
C GLU A 155 10.79 -27.88 -6.59
N ILE A 156 10.13 -26.79 -6.21
CA ILE A 156 9.74 -25.70 -7.11
C ILE A 156 10.31 -24.40 -6.56
N THR A 157 11.18 -23.76 -7.33
CA THR A 157 11.70 -22.43 -6.99
C THR A 157 11.12 -21.37 -7.92
N SER A 158 10.59 -20.28 -7.36
CA SER A 158 10.03 -19.17 -8.13
C SER A 158 10.00 -17.87 -7.33
N VAL A 159 9.83 -16.74 -8.01
CA VAL A 159 9.67 -15.41 -7.40
C VAL A 159 8.20 -15.14 -7.17
N VAL A 160 7.84 -14.77 -5.93
CA VAL A 160 6.45 -14.49 -5.56
C VAL A 160 6.01 -13.18 -6.19
N ASN A 161 4.97 -13.25 -7.02
CA ASN A 161 4.34 -12.05 -7.57
C ASN A 161 3.35 -11.46 -6.57
N GLY A 162 3.23 -10.13 -6.57
CA GLY A 162 2.28 -9.41 -5.73
C GLY A 162 1.14 -8.84 -6.54
N GLU A 163 -0.03 -8.76 -5.92
CA GLU A 163 -1.14 -7.95 -6.40
C GLU A 163 -0.98 -6.53 -5.88
N TYR A 164 -1.00 -5.56 -6.82
CA TYR A 164 -0.82 -4.16 -6.50
C TYR A 164 -2.17 -3.44 -6.44
N LEU A 165 -2.49 -2.88 -5.28
CA LEU A 165 -3.60 -1.95 -5.10
C LEU A 165 -3.02 -0.52 -5.08
N PRO A 166 -3.39 0.36 -6.03
CA PRO A 166 -2.93 1.74 -6.01
C PRO A 166 -3.48 2.51 -4.82
N ALA A 167 -2.74 3.54 -4.38
CA ALA A 167 -3.23 4.47 -3.37
C ALA A 167 -4.45 5.22 -3.88
N PHE A 168 -5.44 5.44 -3.01
CA PHE A 168 -6.55 6.33 -3.33
C PHE A 168 -6.99 7.17 -2.14
N ARG A 169 -7.64 8.29 -2.46
CA ARG A 169 -8.27 9.19 -1.51
C ARG A 169 -9.68 9.48 -1.99
N LEU A 170 -10.65 9.33 -1.10
CA LEU A 170 -12.03 9.75 -1.30
C LEU A 170 -12.31 10.88 -0.31
N GLU A 171 -12.75 12.03 -0.83
CA GLU A 171 -13.17 13.18 -0.05
C GLU A 171 -14.63 13.49 -0.38
N VAL A 172 -15.44 13.69 0.65
CA VAL A 172 -16.88 13.94 0.56
C VAL A 172 -17.23 15.16 1.39
N GLY A 173 -18.04 16.06 0.82
CA GLY A 173 -18.44 17.32 1.43
C GLY A 173 -17.57 18.49 0.99
N GLN A 174 -17.92 19.68 1.45
CA GLN A 174 -17.12 20.90 1.28
C GLN A 174 -16.68 21.32 2.68
N ALA A 175 -15.50 20.89 3.12
CA ALA A 175 -14.80 21.62 4.16
C ALA A 175 -14.53 23.03 3.59
N GLU A 176 -14.80 24.10 4.32
CA GLU A 176 -14.56 25.44 3.78
C GLU A 176 -13.16 25.59 3.16
N LEU A 177 -13.16 26.16 1.95
CA LEU A 177 -12.07 26.87 1.31
C LEU A 177 -11.16 27.60 2.33
N SER A 178 -9.83 27.48 2.20
CA SER A 178 -8.83 28.42 2.77
C SER A 178 -8.70 28.56 4.30
N LYS A 179 -8.06 27.60 4.95
CA LYS A 179 -6.96 27.97 5.86
C LYS A 179 -5.68 27.42 5.29
N GLU A 180 -5.16 28.20 4.35
CA GLU A 180 -3.79 28.13 3.86
C GLU A 180 -3.52 26.79 3.12
N LEU A 181 -3.31 26.75 1.81
CA LEU A 181 -2.21 27.49 1.18
C LEU A 181 -1.06 27.77 2.17
N ASP A 182 -0.77 26.83 3.07
CA ASP A 182 0.57 26.66 3.60
C ASP A 182 1.33 26.25 2.36
N GLY A 183 1.90 27.25 1.69
CA GLY A 183 2.70 27.17 0.49
C GLY A 183 3.98 26.35 0.67
N SER A 184 3.89 25.19 1.31
CA SER A 184 4.76 24.07 0.99
C SER A 184 4.21 23.48 -0.29
N SER A 185 4.70 24.01 -1.41
CA SER A 185 5.36 23.16 -2.40
C SER A 185 5.69 21.82 -1.74
N LEU A 186 4.97 20.75 -2.05
CA LEU A 186 5.28 19.39 -1.58
C LEU A 186 6.56 18.85 -2.26
N SER A 187 7.42 19.73 -2.77
CA SER A 187 8.86 19.53 -2.90
C SER A 187 9.51 19.74 -1.53
N ASN A 188 9.29 18.81 -0.62
CA ASN A 188 10.28 18.54 0.41
C ASN A 188 10.82 17.15 0.10
N GLU A 189 11.70 17.10 -0.91
CA GLU A 189 12.91 16.30 -0.78
C GLU A 189 13.45 16.57 0.63
N LEU A 190 13.12 15.68 1.57
CA LEU A 190 13.97 15.49 2.73
C LEU A 190 15.34 15.20 2.13
N GLU A 191 16.25 16.14 2.38
CA GLU A 191 17.55 16.31 1.73
C GLU A 191 18.18 14.98 1.35
N LEU A 192 18.35 14.81 0.04
CA LEU A 192 19.11 13.72 -0.55
C LEU A 192 20.59 13.89 -0.14
N SER A 193 21.08 13.04 0.75
CA SER A 193 22.48 12.59 0.60
C SER A 193 22.48 11.54 -0.50
N GLU A 194 23.13 11.84 -1.62
CA GLU A 194 23.11 11.01 -2.84
C GLU A 194 23.74 9.62 -2.63
N ASP A 195 24.48 9.39 -1.55
CA ASP A 195 25.26 8.15 -1.36
C ASP A 195 24.70 7.19 -0.30
N ALA A 196 23.69 7.59 0.46
CA ALA A 196 23.10 6.74 1.50
C ALA A 196 21.65 7.13 1.82
N CYS A 197 20.72 6.19 1.72
CA CYS A 197 19.31 6.39 2.01
C CYS A 197 18.72 5.13 2.63
N GLY A 198 17.78 5.29 3.54
CA GLY A 198 16.89 4.21 3.96
C GLY A 198 15.45 4.52 3.56
N THR A 199 14.59 3.52 3.65
CA THR A 199 13.19 3.65 3.28
C THR A 199 12.31 3.22 4.45
N VAL A 200 11.34 4.03 4.82
CA VAL A 200 10.23 3.61 5.67
C VAL A 200 9.04 3.30 4.78
N SER A 201 8.44 2.12 4.94
CA SER A 201 7.41 1.60 4.05
C SER A 201 6.20 1.08 4.80
N VAL A 202 5.02 1.47 4.33
CA VAL A 202 3.72 0.90 4.67
C VAL A 202 3.09 0.17 3.48
N LEU A 203 3.86 -0.02 2.40
CA LEU A 203 3.39 -0.64 1.15
C LEU A 203 3.02 -2.11 1.32
N PHE A 204 3.74 -2.86 2.14
CA PHE A 204 3.46 -4.29 2.28
C PHE A 204 2.35 -4.51 3.29
N ARG A 205 1.34 -5.29 2.90
CA ARG A 205 0.29 -5.71 3.81
C ARG A 205 0.90 -6.62 4.88
N PRO A 206 0.84 -6.25 6.17
CA PRO A 206 1.43 -7.07 7.22
C PRO A 206 0.68 -8.39 7.41
N PRO A 207 1.32 -9.43 7.99
CA PRO A 207 0.67 -10.71 8.21
C PRO A 207 -0.36 -10.62 9.35
N GLU A 208 -1.65 -10.52 8.98
CA GLU A 208 -2.77 -10.42 9.93
C GLU A 208 -2.88 -11.62 10.87
N THR A 209 -2.40 -12.79 10.45
CA THR A 209 -2.28 -14.00 11.28
C THR A 209 -1.40 -13.79 12.52
N LYS A 210 -0.44 -12.85 12.44
CA LYS A 210 0.40 -12.41 13.56
C LYS A 210 -0.18 -11.19 14.28
N ARG A 211 -1.45 -10.86 14.02
CA ARG A 211 -2.14 -9.66 14.53
C ARG A 211 -1.43 -8.36 14.15
N LEU A 212 -0.80 -8.35 12.98
CA LEU A 212 -0.18 -7.18 12.39
C LEU A 212 -1.09 -6.64 11.30
N TYR A 213 -1.43 -5.36 11.37
CA TYR A 213 -2.37 -4.69 10.47
C TYR A 213 -1.72 -3.47 9.82
N SER A 214 -2.31 -3.01 8.73
CA SER A 214 -1.89 -1.78 8.06
C SER A 214 -1.96 -0.57 8.99
N LEU A 215 -1.08 0.40 8.75
CA LEU A 215 -1.12 1.72 9.37
C LEU A 215 -0.78 2.79 8.33
N ILE A 216 -1.14 4.04 8.63
CA ILE A 216 -0.75 5.20 7.83
C ILE A 216 0.24 6.08 8.59
N ILE A 217 1.16 6.70 7.86
CA ILE A 217 2.06 7.72 8.39
C ILE A 217 1.44 9.07 8.13
N THR A 218 1.28 9.86 9.18
CA THR A 218 0.69 11.19 9.09
C THR A 218 1.77 12.26 9.20
N HIS A 219 2.78 12.09 10.06
CA HIS A 219 3.94 12.98 10.19
C HIS A 219 5.25 12.19 10.27
N ILE A 220 6.33 12.81 9.81
CA ILE A 220 7.72 12.39 10.03
C ILE A 220 8.42 13.53 10.74
N ASN A 221 8.92 13.25 11.95
CA ASN A 221 9.22 14.26 12.96
C ASN A 221 8.00 15.19 13.12
N ASP A 222 8.21 16.50 13.06
CA ASP A 222 7.14 17.49 13.17
C ASP A 222 6.53 17.89 11.81
N ARG A 223 6.91 17.22 10.71
CA ARG A 223 6.44 17.55 9.36
C ARG A 223 5.27 16.67 8.93
N LYS A 224 4.17 17.29 8.51
CA LYS A 224 3.02 16.60 7.89
C LYS A 224 3.41 15.97 6.57
N VAL A 225 2.98 14.74 6.34
CA VAL A 225 3.19 14.00 5.08
C VAL A 225 1.87 13.52 4.50
N LEU A 226 1.89 13.15 3.21
CA LEU A 226 0.73 12.59 2.52
C LEU A 226 0.43 11.18 3.03
N SER A 227 -0.66 11.01 3.79
CA SER A 227 -1.07 9.71 4.35
C SER A 227 -1.33 8.61 3.32
N SER A 228 -1.58 8.97 2.05
CA SER A 228 -1.72 8.04 0.93
C SER A 228 -0.38 7.51 0.38
N LYS A 229 0.75 8.13 0.74
CA LYS A 229 2.07 7.71 0.26
C LYS A 229 2.52 6.45 1.02
N ALA A 230 2.86 5.41 0.26
CA ALA A 230 3.21 4.10 0.80
C ALA A 230 4.69 3.91 1.16
N LYS A 231 5.58 4.76 0.63
CA LYS A 231 7.04 4.71 0.88
C LYS A 231 7.59 6.11 1.14
N TYR A 232 8.56 6.22 2.05
CA TYR A 232 9.26 7.45 2.39
C TYR A 232 10.76 7.18 2.40
N ARG A 233 11.50 7.82 1.47
CA ARG A 233 12.96 7.81 1.47
C ARG A 233 13.46 8.82 2.49
N LEU A 234 14.38 8.40 3.34
CA LEU A 234 14.95 9.18 4.44
C LEU A 234 16.46 9.02 4.44
N ALA A 235 17.18 10.06 4.86
CA ALA A 235 18.61 9.93 5.13
C ALA A 235 18.82 8.98 6.34
N PRO A 236 20.00 8.37 6.49
CA PRO A 236 20.30 7.62 7.70
C PRO A 236 20.20 8.53 8.93
N GLY A 237 19.47 8.09 9.96
CA GLY A 237 19.21 8.92 11.14
C GLY A 237 18.04 8.42 11.98
N LYS A 238 17.78 9.12 13.08
CA LYS A 238 16.64 8.85 13.97
C LYS A 238 15.45 9.70 13.57
N TYR A 239 14.29 9.07 13.46
CA TYR A 239 13.04 9.71 13.09
C TYR A 239 11.93 9.34 14.06
N THR A 240 11.06 10.31 14.33
CA THR A 240 9.84 10.11 15.10
C THR A 240 8.65 10.12 14.14
N LEU A 241 8.00 8.98 13.95
CA LEU A 241 6.88 8.84 13.02
C LEU A 241 5.57 8.95 13.78
N ARG A 242 4.67 9.83 13.34
CA ARG A 242 3.29 9.88 13.84
C ARG A 242 2.42 9.00 12.97
N VAL A 243 1.93 7.91 13.53
CA VAL A 243 1.23 6.84 12.80
C VAL A 243 -0.17 6.58 13.35
N GLN A 244 -1.04 6.08 12.49
CA GLN A 244 -2.42 5.76 12.85
C GLN A 244 -2.78 4.38 12.31
N GLU A 245 -3.37 3.54 13.15
CA GLU A 245 -3.76 2.17 12.80
C GLU A 245 -4.92 2.09 11.81
N GLN A 246 -4.97 1.00 11.05
CA GLN A 246 -6.10 0.59 10.21
C GLN A 246 -6.52 -0.87 10.53
N ILE A 247 -6.70 -1.18 11.82
CA ILE A 247 -7.09 -2.52 12.29
C ILE A 247 -8.59 -2.74 12.04
N ASP A 248 -8.90 -3.79 11.29
CA ASP A 248 -10.24 -4.26 10.97
C ASP A 248 -10.57 -5.63 11.60
N ASP A 249 -9.84 -5.99 12.67
CA ASP A 249 -10.03 -7.25 13.41
C ASP A 249 -11.45 -7.38 14.01
N PRO A 250 -12.19 -8.47 13.74
CA PRO A 250 -13.53 -8.71 14.29
C PRO A 250 -13.60 -8.74 15.82
N LEU A 251 -12.49 -9.05 16.50
CA LEU A 251 -12.41 -9.07 17.96
C LEU A 251 -12.35 -7.66 18.58
N LEU A 252 -12.05 -6.64 17.77
CA LEU A 252 -11.97 -5.25 18.20
C LEU A 252 -13.34 -4.57 18.12
N LYS A 253 -14.07 -4.58 19.25
CA LYS A 253 -15.37 -3.90 19.36
C LYS A 253 -15.17 -2.42 19.73
N ARG A 254 -15.33 -1.48 18.79
CA ARG A 254 -15.14 -0.03 19.02
C ARG A 254 -16.16 0.86 18.28
N ARG A 255 -16.46 2.03 18.85
CA ARG A 255 -17.16 3.14 18.16
C ARG A 255 -16.15 3.92 17.30
N ARG A 256 -16.48 4.23 16.04
CA ARG A 256 -15.56 4.83 15.04
C ARG A 256 -14.78 6.07 15.54
N VAL A 257 -15.39 6.95 16.34
CA VAL A 257 -14.77 8.23 16.78
C VAL A 257 -13.61 8.04 17.77
N VAL A 258 -13.58 6.94 18.53
CA VAL A 258 -12.49 6.65 19.50
C VAL A 258 -11.27 6.02 18.80
N SER A 259 -11.46 5.55 17.56
CA SER A 259 -10.60 4.60 16.85
C SER A 259 -9.25 5.14 16.41
N GLN A 260 -9.08 6.45 16.22
CA GLN A 260 -8.03 6.95 15.34
C GLN A 260 -6.93 7.77 16.04
N ARG A 261 -6.78 7.61 17.36
CA ARG A 261 -5.74 8.35 18.10
C ARG A 261 -4.34 7.89 17.65
N PRO A 262 -3.55 8.78 17.01
CA PRO A 262 -2.25 8.39 16.49
C PRO A 262 -1.28 8.06 17.63
N LYS A 263 -0.24 7.28 17.31
CA LYS A 263 0.88 7.00 18.20
C LYS A 263 2.19 7.42 17.55
N LEU A 264 3.22 7.58 18.38
CA LEU A 264 4.57 7.83 17.93
C LEU A 264 5.33 6.50 17.81
N LEU A 265 6.15 6.39 16.78
CA LEU A 265 7.11 5.31 16.59
C LEU A 265 8.48 5.92 16.30
N GLU A 266 9.46 5.61 17.13
CA GLU A 266 10.86 5.99 16.86
C GLU A 266 11.51 4.92 15.97
N VAL A 267 12.16 5.36 14.89
CA VAL A 267 12.88 4.48 13.96
C VAL A 267 14.27 5.03 13.71
N GLU A 268 15.29 4.19 13.90
CA GLU A 268 16.66 4.48 13.48
C GLU A 268 16.86 3.90 12.07
N VAL A 269 16.81 4.78 11.07
CA VAL A 269 16.95 4.46 9.66
C VAL A 269 18.41 4.36 9.29
N LYS A 270 18.83 3.24 8.71
CA LYS A 270 20.17 3.02 8.16
C LYS A 270 20.14 3.08 6.64
N ALA A 271 21.31 3.31 6.05
CA ALA A 271 21.50 3.26 4.62
C ALA A 271 21.16 1.87 4.06
N ASN A 272 20.60 1.83 2.85
CA ASN A 272 20.26 0.64 2.08
C ASN A 272 19.38 -0.35 2.86
N GLN A 273 18.48 0.16 3.70
CA GLN A 273 17.53 -0.65 4.45
C GLN A 273 16.11 -0.12 4.28
N THR A 274 15.17 -1.05 4.08
CA THR A 274 13.74 -0.77 4.09
C THR A 274 13.12 -1.31 5.37
N TYR A 275 12.43 -0.43 6.10
CA TYR A 275 11.73 -0.69 7.35
C TYR A 275 10.23 -0.77 7.08
N TYR A 276 9.65 -1.96 7.22
CA TYR A 276 8.22 -2.18 7.04
C TYR A 276 7.49 -2.03 8.37
N LEU A 277 6.47 -1.17 8.38
CA LEU A 277 5.72 -0.84 9.58
C LEU A 277 4.38 -1.57 9.63
N ALA A 278 3.89 -1.83 10.85
CA ALA A 278 2.58 -2.39 11.11
C ALA A 278 1.99 -1.87 12.42
N ALA A 279 0.66 -1.88 12.52
CA ALA A 279 -0.06 -1.76 13.77
C ALA A 279 -0.24 -3.16 14.36
N LYS A 280 0.40 -3.43 15.49
CA LYS A 280 0.25 -4.68 16.23
C LYS A 280 -0.97 -4.59 17.15
N PHE A 281 -1.94 -5.47 16.96
CA PHE A 281 -3.15 -5.53 17.76
C PHE A 281 -2.89 -6.30 19.07
N ILE A 282 -3.12 -5.63 20.21
CA ILE A 282 -2.92 -6.15 21.57
C ILE A 282 -4.25 -6.73 22.05
N THR A 283 -4.40 -8.04 21.88
CA THR A 283 -5.68 -8.75 22.07
C THR A 283 -6.17 -8.66 23.52
N GLU A 284 -5.27 -8.59 24.50
CA GLU A 284 -5.58 -8.47 25.93
C GLU A 284 -6.30 -7.15 26.25
N LYS A 285 -6.07 -6.13 25.44
CA LYS A 285 -6.60 -4.77 25.60
C LYS A 285 -7.81 -4.50 24.69
N ARG A 286 -8.30 -5.51 23.95
CA ARG A 286 -9.41 -5.41 22.98
C ARG A 286 -10.72 -4.83 23.51
N LEU A 287 -10.98 -5.00 24.82
CA LEU A 287 -12.20 -4.52 25.48
C LEU A 287 -12.08 -3.09 26.03
N ARG A 288 -10.93 -2.43 25.83
CA ARG A 288 -10.66 -1.09 26.35
C ARG A 288 -10.19 -0.11 25.25
N PRO A 289 -10.88 -0.01 24.09
CA PRO A 289 -10.43 0.83 22.98
C PRO A 289 -10.27 2.31 23.35
N GLN A 290 -11.02 2.81 24.33
CA GLN A 290 -10.95 4.18 24.84
C GLN A 290 -9.60 4.58 25.43
N THR A 291 -8.81 3.60 25.88
CA THR A 291 -7.47 3.82 26.45
C THR A 291 -6.40 3.99 25.37
N ASN A 292 -6.70 3.67 24.11
CA ASN A 292 -5.72 3.54 23.03
C ASN A 292 -4.61 2.51 23.30
N GLU A 293 -4.76 1.64 24.32
CA GLU A 293 -3.78 0.58 24.64
C GLU A 293 -3.97 -0.69 23.81
N PHE A 294 -5.00 -0.74 22.95
CA PHE A 294 -5.34 -1.93 22.15
C PHE A 294 -4.40 -2.19 20.98
N TRP A 295 -3.46 -1.30 20.69
CA TRP A 295 -2.50 -1.48 19.61
C TRP A 295 -1.18 -0.79 19.91
N GLU A 296 -0.11 -1.17 19.21
CA GLU A 296 1.18 -0.47 19.22
C GLU A 296 1.79 -0.45 17.82
N PRO A 297 2.48 0.63 17.41
CA PRO A 297 3.20 0.63 16.15
C PRO A 297 4.51 -0.17 16.28
N VAL A 298 4.85 -0.95 15.27
CA VAL A 298 6.07 -1.77 15.24
C VAL A 298 6.74 -1.72 13.87
N VAL A 299 8.07 -1.84 13.86
CA VAL A 299 8.81 -2.29 12.69
C VAL A 299 8.77 -3.82 12.70
N TRP A 300 8.07 -4.43 11.75
CA TRP A 300 7.86 -5.89 11.75
C TRP A 300 8.80 -6.64 10.79
N LYS A 301 9.35 -5.95 9.79
CA LYS A 301 10.33 -6.51 8.86
C LYS A 301 11.34 -5.44 8.46
N VAL A 302 12.61 -5.83 8.34
CA VAL A 302 13.68 -5.01 7.76
C VAL A 302 14.31 -5.81 6.63
N LYS A 303 14.49 -5.19 5.45
CA LYS A 303 15.12 -5.81 4.29
C LYS A 303 16.25 -4.92 3.79
N GLU A 304 17.35 -5.52 3.37
CA GLU A 304 18.38 -4.79 2.64
C GLU A 304 17.85 -4.36 1.27
N ASP A 305 18.00 -3.09 0.95
CA ASP A 305 17.62 -2.49 -0.32
C ASP A 305 18.82 -1.71 -0.83
N SER A 306 19.65 -2.39 -1.62
CA SER A 306 20.89 -1.85 -2.19
C SER A 306 20.68 -0.74 -3.21
N ALA A 307 19.43 -0.37 -3.55
CA ALA A 307 19.17 0.56 -4.63
C ALA A 307 18.32 1.78 -4.26
N CYS A 308 17.66 1.84 -3.09
CA CYS A 308 16.70 2.90 -2.75
C CYS A 308 15.82 3.33 -3.94
N LYS A 309 15.42 2.36 -4.78
CA LYS A 309 14.65 2.62 -5.99
C LYS A 309 13.19 2.79 -5.57
N LEU A 310 12.63 3.96 -5.85
CA LEU A 310 11.22 4.28 -5.59
C LEU A 310 10.31 3.33 -6.35
#